data_AF-A0A7X8ESW7-F1
#
_entry.id   AF-A0A7X8ESW7-F1
#
_cell.length_a   1.000
_cell.length_b   1.000
_cell.length_c   1.000
_cell.angle_alpha   90.00
_cell.angle_beta   90.00
_cell.angle_gamma   90.00
#
_symmetry.space_group_name_H-M   'P 1'
#
loop_
_entity.id
_entity.type
_entity.pdbx_description
1 polymer ?
#
loop_
_entity_poly.entity_id
_entity_poly.type
_entity_poly.pdbx_seq_one_letter_code
_entity_poly.pdbx_strand_id
1 'polypeptide(L)'
;MITISGGQRLFIPNKIVVHLGKPEEDAENLIIFISDYIKCVASRVSYPTWPEGALRAIMYAIHNFALNRVHEKWYRKQGFDFDITNDIELDLPFRKDGVVYDNLEKIAEELTYSYLVRRGSWEPIHTPLDVTNNGVLQWGAVLLAEEGYRMQEILEYYYGDDVDMVIQIPTQAGSIHHISHAAEIG
;
A
#
# COMPACT_ATOMS: atom_id res chain seq x y z
N MET A 1 -16.80 8.38 5.80
CA MET A 1 -15.60 9.21 6.08
C MET A 1 -15.60 9.56 7.56
N ILE A 2 -14.54 9.19 8.28
CA ILE A 2 -14.43 9.36 9.73
C ILE A 2 -13.21 10.24 10.03
N THR A 3 -13.41 11.35 10.75
CA THR A 3 -12.34 12.20 11.29
C THR A 3 -12.13 11.87 12.76
N ILE A 4 -10.91 11.49 13.16
CA ILE A 4 -10.64 10.96 14.51
C ILE A 4 -9.88 11.98 15.38
N SER A 5 -10.47 12.35 16.51
CA SER A 5 -9.80 13.05 17.61
C SER A 5 -9.34 12.06 18.70
N GLY A 6 -8.02 11.88 18.83
CA GLY A 6 -7.33 11.37 20.03
C GLY A 6 -7.56 9.90 20.45
N GLY A 7 -6.49 9.08 20.44
CA GLY A 7 -6.43 7.85 21.27
C GLY A 7 -5.68 6.67 20.64
N GLN A 8 -6.03 6.27 19.42
CA GLN A 8 -5.39 5.16 18.70
C GLN A 8 -5.25 5.55 17.23
N ARG A 9 -4.22 6.34 16.93
CA ARG A 9 -3.87 6.64 15.53
C ARG A 9 -2.92 5.57 15.04
N LEU A 10 -3.34 4.80 14.04
CA LEU A 10 -2.38 4.21 13.13
C LEU A 10 -1.60 5.36 12.50
N PHE A 11 -0.28 5.23 12.47
CA PHE A 11 0.57 6.13 11.71
C PHE A 11 0.88 5.50 10.36
N ILE A 12 0.63 6.27 9.30
CA ILE A 12 1.10 5.91 7.96
C ILE A 12 2.61 6.14 7.94
N PRO A 13 3.43 5.10 7.69
CA PRO A 13 4.87 5.25 7.62
C PRO A 13 5.24 6.02 6.35
N ASN A 14 6.13 7.01 6.46
CA ASN A 14 6.61 7.71 5.28
C ASN A 14 7.41 6.81 4.35
N LYS A 15 8.11 5.82 4.93
CA LYS A 15 8.98 4.87 4.22
C LYS A 15 8.71 3.44 4.68
N ILE A 16 8.90 2.50 3.75
CA ILE A 16 8.83 1.06 4.01
C ILE A 16 10.11 0.40 3.50
N VAL A 17 10.41 -0.80 4.02
CA VAL A 17 11.50 -1.65 3.55
C VAL A 17 10.94 -2.73 2.63
N VAL A 18 11.29 -2.66 1.35
CA VAL A 18 10.89 -3.64 0.32
C VAL A 18 12.03 -4.62 0.05
N HIS A 19 11.79 -5.90 0.22
CA HIS A 19 12.72 -6.97 -0.13
C HIS A 19 12.54 -7.39 -1.59
N LEU A 20 13.63 -7.44 -2.35
CA LEU A 20 13.62 -7.70 -3.80
C LEU A 20 13.75 -9.19 -4.18
N GLY A 21 13.07 -10.07 -3.46
CA GLY A 21 13.06 -11.51 -3.71
C GLY A 21 12.03 -12.23 -2.87
N LYS A 22 12.08 -13.56 -2.86
CA LYS A 22 11.31 -14.39 -1.90
C LYS A 22 11.83 -14.15 -0.48
N PRO A 23 11.03 -14.35 0.59
CA PRO A 23 11.44 -13.99 1.94
C PRO A 23 12.79 -14.56 2.42
N GLU A 24 13.13 -15.78 2.01
CA GLU A 24 14.37 -16.48 2.38
C GLU A 24 15.50 -16.31 1.34
N GLU A 25 15.25 -15.56 0.26
CA GLU A 25 16.23 -15.32 -0.79
C GLU A 25 17.25 -14.25 -0.33
N ASP A 26 18.51 -14.43 -0.72
CA ASP A 26 19.54 -13.40 -0.50
C ASP A 26 19.35 -12.28 -1.54
N ALA A 27 18.43 -11.37 -1.24
CA ALA A 27 18.06 -10.24 -2.10
C ALA A 27 18.13 -8.89 -1.37
N GLU A 28 18.22 -7.82 -2.15
CA GLU A 28 18.36 -6.46 -1.63
C GLU A 28 17.11 -5.97 -0.88
N ASN A 29 17.32 -5.33 0.27
CA ASN A 29 16.30 -4.57 0.98
C ASN A 29 16.39 -3.07 0.62
N LEU A 30 15.32 -2.52 0.05
CA LEU A 30 15.22 -1.12 -0.33
C LEU A 30 14.36 -0.32 0.64
N ILE A 31 14.91 0.79 1.16
CA ILE A 31 14.15 1.78 1.92
C ILE A 31 13.61 2.84 0.97
N ILE A 32 12.29 2.86 0.75
CA ILE A 32 11.64 3.77 -0.20
C ILE A 32 10.46 4.50 0.42
N PHE A 33 10.05 5.63 -0.16
CA PHE A 33 8.80 6.28 0.25
C PHE A 33 7.60 5.41 -0.12
N ILE A 34 6.57 5.42 0.74
CA ILE A 34 5.35 4.64 0.46
C ILE A 34 4.63 5.14 -0.80
N SER A 35 4.68 6.45 -1.09
CA SER A 35 4.19 7.01 -2.36
C SER A 35 4.94 6.45 -3.57
N ASP A 36 6.27 6.30 -3.47
CA ASP A 36 7.08 5.67 -4.52
C ASP A 36 6.73 4.19 -4.70
N TYR A 37 6.50 3.46 -3.60
CA TYR A 37 6.01 2.08 -3.68
C TYR A 37 4.68 2.00 -4.45
N ILE A 38 3.70 2.83 -4.08
CA ILE A 38 2.36 2.84 -4.68
C ILE A 38 2.45 3.10 -6.18
N LYS A 39 3.15 4.18 -6.59
CA LYS A 39 3.23 4.55 -8.01
C LYS A 39 4.02 3.52 -8.84
N CYS A 40 5.07 2.92 -8.27
CA CYS A 40 5.84 1.87 -8.95
C CYS A 40 5.02 0.58 -9.12
N VAL A 41 4.30 0.12 -8.10
CA VAL A 41 3.41 -1.05 -8.23
C VAL A 41 2.26 -0.74 -9.20
N ALA A 42 1.66 0.45 -9.12
CA ALA A 42 0.57 0.85 -10.02
C ALA A 42 1.01 0.81 -11.49
N SER A 43 2.22 1.26 -11.81
CA SER A 43 2.79 1.20 -13.16
C SER A 43 2.95 -0.23 -13.71
N ARG A 44 2.89 -1.25 -12.84
CA ARG A 44 3.04 -2.66 -13.18
C ARG A 44 1.70 -3.35 -13.41
N VAL A 45 0.62 -2.83 -12.83
CA VAL A 45 -0.69 -3.50 -12.77
C VAL A 45 -1.84 -2.66 -13.35
N SER A 46 -1.54 -1.46 -13.85
CA SER A 46 -2.55 -0.58 -14.46
C SER A 46 -1.96 0.19 -15.63
N TYR A 47 -2.83 0.60 -16.56
CA TYR A 47 -2.46 1.53 -17.63
C TYR A 47 -2.83 2.96 -17.21
N PRO A 48 -1.95 3.96 -17.42
CA PRO A 48 -2.22 5.35 -17.02
C PRO A 48 -3.40 5.98 -17.76
N THR A 49 -3.88 5.36 -18.83
CA THR A 49 -5.03 5.81 -19.63
C THR A 49 -6.37 5.26 -19.13
N TRP A 50 -6.37 4.42 -18.10
CA TRP A 50 -7.61 3.91 -17.51
C TRP A 50 -8.42 5.01 -16.82
N PRO A 51 -9.74 4.82 -16.64
CA PRO A 51 -10.59 5.78 -15.94
C PRO A 51 -10.04 6.15 -14.57
N GLU A 52 -10.11 7.43 -14.20
CA GLU A 52 -9.52 7.93 -12.95
C GLU A 52 -10.10 7.24 -11.70
N GLY A 53 -11.40 6.93 -11.70
CA GLY A 53 -12.04 6.18 -10.61
C GLY A 53 -11.41 4.80 -10.39
N ALA A 54 -11.10 4.10 -11.48
CA ALA A 54 -10.42 2.79 -11.45
C ALA A 54 -8.99 2.92 -10.95
N LEU A 55 -8.22 3.87 -11.51
CA LEU A 55 -6.84 4.13 -11.09
C LEU A 55 -6.77 4.43 -9.59
N ARG A 56 -7.63 5.33 -9.09
CA ARG A 56 -7.71 5.65 -7.67
C ARG A 56 -8.05 4.43 -6.82
N ALA A 57 -9.02 3.60 -7.22
CA ALA A 57 -9.39 2.39 -6.47
C ALA A 57 -8.26 1.36 -6.41
N ILE A 58 -7.61 1.08 -7.55
CA ILE A 58 -6.49 0.15 -7.64
C ILE A 58 -5.33 0.66 -6.78
N MET A 59 -4.95 1.93 -6.92
CA MET A 59 -3.85 2.53 -6.16
C MET A 59 -4.15 2.61 -4.66
N TYR A 60 -5.42 2.78 -4.28
CA TYR A 60 -5.84 2.74 -2.89
C TYR A 60 -5.71 1.34 -2.28
N ALA A 61 -6.08 0.30 -3.05
CA ALA A 61 -5.85 -1.08 -2.64
C ALA A 61 -4.35 -1.39 -2.50
N ILE A 62 -3.50 -0.93 -3.42
CA ILE A 62 -2.03 -1.07 -3.30
C ILE A 62 -1.54 -0.42 -2.00
N HIS A 63 -1.96 0.82 -1.73
CA HIS A 63 -1.58 1.55 -0.52
C HIS A 63 -2.00 0.78 0.73
N ASN A 64 -3.26 0.32 0.77
CA ASN A 64 -3.82 -0.35 1.93
C ASN A 64 -3.22 -1.75 2.16
N PHE A 65 -2.82 -2.45 1.09
CA PHE A 65 -2.08 -3.71 1.17
C PHE A 65 -0.73 -3.52 1.85
N ALA A 66 0.05 -2.51 1.42
CA ALA A 66 1.33 -2.18 2.03
C ALA A 66 1.17 -1.76 3.50
N LEU A 67 0.16 -0.96 3.81
CA LEU A 67 -0.14 -0.57 5.18
C LEU A 67 -0.53 -1.75 6.06
N ASN A 68 -1.34 -2.68 5.55
CA ASN A 68 -1.70 -3.89 6.28
C ASN A 68 -0.45 -4.73 6.60
N ARG A 69 0.48 -4.92 5.65
CA ARG A 69 1.75 -5.62 5.88
C ARG A 69 2.58 -5.00 7.00
N VAL A 70 2.73 -3.68 6.97
CA VAL A 70 3.47 -2.93 8.00
C VAL A 70 2.76 -3.00 9.36
N HIS A 71 1.46 -2.76 9.38
CA HIS A 71 0.65 -2.75 10.60
C HIS A 71 0.68 -4.10 11.30
N GLU A 72 0.45 -5.17 10.54
CA GLU A 72 0.48 -6.54 11.05
C GLU A 72 1.87 -7.00 11.42
N LYS A 73 2.92 -6.25 11.04
CA LYS A 73 4.31 -6.65 11.18
C LYS A 73 4.52 -8.04 10.57
N TRP A 74 3.90 -8.30 9.41
CA TRP A 74 3.74 -9.66 8.87
C TRP A 74 5.07 -10.39 8.78
N TYR A 75 6.06 -9.81 8.09
CA TYR A 75 7.40 -10.39 7.96
C TYR A 75 8.25 -10.21 9.23
N ARG A 76 8.15 -9.04 9.89
CA ARG A 76 8.90 -8.76 11.12
C ARG A 76 8.61 -9.74 12.26
N LYS A 77 7.35 -10.16 12.44
CA LYS A 77 6.95 -11.18 13.43
C LYS A 77 7.52 -12.57 13.11
N GLN A 78 7.90 -12.81 11.86
CA GLN A 78 8.53 -14.04 11.40
C GLN A 78 10.06 -13.99 11.48
N GLY A 79 10.64 -12.86 11.92
CA GLY A 79 12.08 -12.70 12.11
C GLY A 79 12.81 -12.00 10.96
N PHE A 80 12.10 -11.60 9.90
CA PHE A 80 12.68 -10.84 8.79
C PHE A 80 12.87 -9.35 9.15
N ASP A 81 13.78 -8.68 8.44
CA ASP A 81 14.14 -7.28 8.65
C ASP A 81 13.55 -6.31 7.59
N PHE A 82 12.56 -6.77 6.83
CA PHE A 82 11.80 -6.01 5.84
C PHE A 82 10.29 -6.02 6.14
N ASP A 83 9.55 -5.16 5.44
CA ASP A 83 8.12 -4.95 5.67
C ASP A 83 7.23 -5.63 4.61
N ILE A 84 7.74 -5.77 3.39
CA ILE A 84 7.03 -6.35 2.25
C ILE A 84 8.03 -6.88 1.22
N THR A 85 7.65 -7.89 0.42
CA THR A 85 8.47 -8.39 -0.70
C THR A 85 7.95 -7.88 -2.05
N ASN A 86 8.65 -8.18 -3.14
CA ASN A 86 8.13 -8.07 -4.50
C ASN A 86 7.80 -9.43 -5.14
N ASP A 87 7.74 -10.51 -4.35
CA ASP A 87 7.33 -11.85 -4.80
C ASP A 87 5.82 -11.88 -5.00
N ILE A 88 5.36 -12.03 -6.25
CA ILE A 88 3.94 -12.00 -6.60
C ILE A 88 3.13 -13.20 -6.08
N GLU A 89 3.79 -14.25 -5.59
CA GLU A 89 3.11 -15.35 -4.90
C GLU A 89 2.61 -14.92 -3.52
N LEU A 90 3.23 -13.88 -2.93
CA LEU A 90 2.97 -13.42 -1.56
C LEU A 90 2.50 -11.96 -1.51
N ASP A 91 3.06 -11.09 -2.33
CA ASP A 91 2.92 -9.63 -2.31
C ASP A 91 2.69 -9.04 -3.73
N LEU A 92 2.93 -7.75 -3.91
CA LEU A 92 2.65 -7.02 -5.14
C LEU A 92 3.93 -6.80 -5.97
N PRO A 93 3.80 -6.73 -7.32
CA PRO A 93 4.95 -6.64 -8.22
C PRO A 93 5.62 -5.25 -8.16
N PHE A 94 6.56 -5.08 -7.24
CA PHE A 94 7.38 -3.88 -7.14
C PHE A 94 8.66 -3.99 -7.97
N ARG A 95 9.00 -2.92 -8.70
CA ARG A 95 10.31 -2.70 -9.32
C ARG A 95 10.69 -1.23 -9.14
N LYS A 96 11.91 -0.99 -8.65
CA LYS A 96 12.44 0.37 -8.45
C LYS A 96 12.61 1.12 -9.78
N ASP A 97 13.13 0.43 -10.78
CA ASP A 97 13.43 1.01 -12.08
C ASP A 97 12.26 0.78 -13.04
N GLY A 98 11.43 1.80 -13.21
CA GLY A 98 10.25 1.76 -14.07
C GLY A 98 9.81 3.17 -14.47
N VAL A 99 9.11 3.26 -15.60
CA VAL A 99 8.47 4.50 -16.03
C VAL A 99 7.22 4.72 -15.17
N VAL A 100 7.18 5.83 -14.45
CA VAL A 100 6.00 6.30 -13.73
C VAL A 100 5.43 7.49 -14.51
N TYR A 101 4.10 7.51 -14.63
CA TYR A 101 3.38 8.57 -15.34
C TYR A 101 2.88 9.61 -14.34
N ASP A 102 2.90 10.89 -14.72
CA ASP A 102 2.55 12.04 -13.86
C ASP A 102 1.20 11.91 -13.17
N ASN A 103 0.20 11.28 -13.81
CA ASN A 103 -1.12 11.09 -13.22
C ASN A 103 -1.10 10.07 -12.07
N LEU A 104 -0.33 8.99 -12.20
CA LEU A 104 -0.14 8.01 -11.13
C LEU A 104 0.65 8.62 -9.97
N GLU A 105 1.67 9.42 -10.26
CA GLU A 105 2.43 10.11 -9.21
C GLU A 105 1.53 11.02 -8.34
N LYS A 106 0.72 11.86 -8.98
CA LYS A 106 -0.24 12.74 -8.27
C LYS A 106 -1.24 11.95 -7.42
N ILE A 107 -1.82 10.88 -7.99
CA ILE A 107 -2.74 10.03 -7.24
C ILE A 107 -2.03 9.40 -6.04
N ALA A 108 -0.81 8.87 -6.22
CA ALA A 108 -0.06 8.25 -5.13
C ALA A 108 0.17 9.23 -3.97
N GLU A 109 0.56 10.48 -4.25
CA GLU A 109 0.73 11.50 -3.21
C GLU A 109 -0.58 11.77 -2.45
N GLU A 110 -1.69 11.94 -3.14
CA GLU A 110 -3.01 12.20 -2.54
C GLU A 110 -3.49 11.07 -1.62
N LEU A 111 -3.23 9.81 -2.01
CA LEU A 111 -3.75 8.65 -1.27
C LEU A 111 -2.99 8.37 0.03
N THR A 112 -1.76 8.88 0.20
CA THR A 112 -0.93 8.60 1.40
C THR A 112 -1.40 9.25 2.70
N TYR A 113 -2.54 9.94 2.69
CA TYR A 113 -3.15 10.59 3.86
C TYR A 113 -4.40 9.88 4.38
N SER A 114 -4.76 8.73 3.79
CA SER A 114 -5.93 7.95 4.18
C SER A 114 -5.75 6.47 3.96
N TYR A 115 -6.46 5.63 4.70
CA TYR A 115 -6.45 4.18 4.52
C TYR A 115 -7.85 3.56 4.72
N LEU A 116 -8.04 2.30 4.31
CA LEU A 116 -9.30 1.58 4.34
C LEU A 116 -9.36 0.65 5.58
N VAL A 117 -10.46 0.72 6.33
CA VAL A 117 -10.69 -0.08 7.55
C VAL A 117 -12.03 -0.80 7.49
N ARG A 118 -12.22 -1.83 8.33
CA ARG A 118 -13.57 -2.31 8.66
C ARG A 118 -14.27 -1.29 9.55
N ARG A 119 -15.58 -1.10 9.34
CA ARG A 119 -16.40 -0.21 10.16
C ARG A 119 -16.28 -0.58 11.63
N GLY A 120 -15.92 0.39 12.47
CA GLY A 120 -15.68 0.18 13.90
C GLY A 120 -14.28 -0.34 14.24
N SER A 121 -13.39 -0.51 13.26
CA SER A 121 -11.96 -0.80 13.44
C SER A 121 -11.09 0.39 13.04
N TRP A 122 -9.82 0.35 13.45
CA TRP A 122 -8.77 1.30 13.10
C TRP A 122 -7.61 0.66 12.33
N GLU A 123 -7.69 -0.65 12.11
CA GLU A 123 -6.64 -1.47 11.49
C GLU A 123 -6.85 -1.50 9.97
N PRO A 124 -5.80 -1.29 9.15
CA PRO A 124 -5.91 -1.39 7.70
C PRO A 124 -6.33 -2.79 7.29
N ILE A 125 -7.39 -2.90 6.49
CA ILE A 125 -7.84 -4.21 6.00
C ILE A 125 -6.88 -4.78 4.96
N HIS A 126 -6.78 -6.10 4.93
CA HIS A 126 -6.06 -6.77 3.85
C HIS A 126 -6.80 -6.56 2.52
N THR A 127 -6.10 -6.05 1.50
CA THR A 127 -6.66 -5.64 0.20
C THR A 127 -5.87 -6.29 -0.94
N PRO A 128 -5.98 -7.62 -1.09
CA PRO A 128 -5.22 -8.33 -2.11
C PRO A 128 -5.62 -7.84 -3.51
N LEU A 129 -4.63 -7.80 -4.39
CA LEU A 129 -4.84 -7.63 -5.83
C LEU A 129 -4.56 -8.95 -6.50
N ASP A 130 -5.50 -9.39 -7.32
CA ASP A 130 -5.34 -10.63 -8.05
C ASP A 130 -4.41 -10.44 -9.27
N VAL A 131 -3.10 -10.35 -9.05
CA VAL A 131 -2.13 -10.12 -10.13
C VAL A 131 -1.91 -11.34 -11.02
N THR A 132 -2.35 -12.53 -10.59
CA THR A 132 -2.09 -13.82 -11.25
C THR A 132 -3.31 -14.39 -12.00
N ASN A 133 -4.54 -14.06 -11.60
CA ASN A 133 -5.77 -14.40 -12.33
C ASN A 133 -6.33 -13.13 -13.04
N ASN A 134 -5.47 -12.52 -13.87
CA ASN A 134 -5.81 -11.39 -14.73
C ASN A 134 -6.35 -10.13 -14.04
N GLY A 135 -6.07 -9.85 -12.78
CA GLY A 135 -6.45 -8.56 -12.20
C GLY A 135 -7.95 -8.40 -12.07
N VAL A 136 -8.65 -9.37 -11.46
CA VAL A 136 -10.11 -9.31 -11.25
C VAL A 136 -10.56 -7.96 -10.69
N LEU A 137 -9.78 -7.39 -9.76
CA LEU A 137 -10.01 -6.01 -9.30
C LEU A 137 -9.61 -4.95 -10.33
N GLN A 138 -8.47 -5.10 -11.02
CA GLN A 138 -7.95 -4.12 -11.97
C GLN A 138 -8.92 -3.87 -13.13
N TRP A 139 -9.30 -4.92 -13.87
CA TRP A 139 -10.22 -4.77 -15.00
C TRP A 139 -11.66 -4.56 -14.58
N GLY A 140 -12.12 -5.20 -13.50
CA GLY A 140 -13.47 -4.94 -13.04
C GLY A 140 -13.64 -3.54 -12.43
N ALA A 141 -12.58 -2.96 -11.83
CA ALA A 141 -12.58 -1.54 -11.47
C ALA A 141 -12.69 -0.62 -12.70
N VAL A 142 -12.07 -0.98 -13.83
CA VAL A 142 -12.25 -0.24 -15.10
C VAL A 142 -13.71 -0.29 -15.53
N LEU A 143 -14.32 -1.47 -15.57
CA LEU A 143 -15.72 -1.63 -15.97
C LEU A 143 -16.67 -0.82 -15.06
N LEU A 144 -16.50 -0.92 -13.75
CA LEU A 144 -17.30 -0.14 -12.79
C LEU A 144 -17.10 1.37 -12.98
N ALA A 145 -15.86 1.82 -13.20
CA ALA A 145 -15.59 3.23 -13.44
C ALA A 145 -16.19 3.74 -14.77
N GLU A 146 -16.23 2.90 -15.80
CA GLU A 146 -16.92 3.19 -17.08
C GLU A 146 -18.44 3.29 -16.88
N GLU A 147 -19.00 2.55 -15.93
CA GLU A 147 -20.40 2.67 -15.47
C GLU A 147 -20.66 3.88 -14.56
N GLY A 148 -19.61 4.67 -14.26
CA GLY A 148 -19.70 5.90 -13.48
C GLY A 148 -19.44 5.74 -11.98
N TYR A 149 -19.01 4.55 -11.54
CA TYR A 149 -18.64 4.32 -10.14
C TYR A 149 -17.38 5.11 -9.78
N ARG A 150 -17.39 5.70 -8.59
CA ARG A 150 -16.25 6.37 -7.98
C ARG A 150 -15.39 5.39 -7.20
N MET A 151 -14.19 5.81 -6.84
CA MET A 151 -13.23 5.02 -6.05
C MET A 151 -13.88 4.34 -4.84
N GLN A 152 -14.65 5.07 -4.04
CA GLN A 152 -15.28 4.53 -2.83
C GLN A 152 -16.26 3.39 -3.16
N GLU A 153 -17.11 3.58 -4.17
CA GLU A 153 -18.11 2.59 -4.58
C GLU A 153 -17.45 1.34 -5.16
N ILE A 154 -16.32 1.49 -5.87
CA ILE A 154 -15.51 0.36 -6.35
C ILE A 154 -14.88 -0.40 -5.18
N LEU A 155 -14.32 0.31 -4.20
CA LEU A 155 -13.72 -0.32 -3.01
C LEU A 155 -14.78 -1.06 -2.18
N GLU A 156 -15.97 -0.48 -2.01
CA GLU A 156 -17.10 -1.13 -1.35
C GLU A 156 -17.57 -2.37 -2.11
N TYR A 157 -17.60 -2.32 -3.45
CA TYR A 157 -17.95 -3.48 -4.28
C TYR A 157 -17.01 -4.67 -4.04
N TYR A 158 -15.70 -4.44 -3.95
CA TYR A 158 -14.71 -5.51 -3.79
C TYR A 158 -14.45 -5.93 -2.34
N TYR A 159 -14.53 -5.00 -1.40
CA TYR A 159 -14.11 -5.24 -0.02
C TYR A 159 -15.28 -5.27 0.98
N GLY A 160 -16.51 -5.03 0.53
CA GLY A 160 -17.74 -5.04 1.33
C GLY A 160 -18.26 -3.63 1.64
N ASP A 161 -19.56 -3.53 1.93
CA ASP A 161 -20.23 -2.28 2.31
C ASP A 161 -19.98 -1.87 3.77
N ASP A 162 -19.25 -2.69 4.51
CA ASP A 162 -18.81 -2.52 5.89
C ASP A 162 -17.37 -1.96 5.99
N VAL A 163 -16.88 -1.30 4.95
CA VAL A 163 -15.59 -0.61 4.96
C VAL A 163 -15.75 0.90 5.12
N ASP A 164 -14.75 1.54 5.72
CA ASP A 164 -14.70 2.99 5.91
C ASP A 164 -13.33 3.55 5.52
N MET A 165 -13.35 4.76 4.98
CA MET A 165 -12.14 5.54 4.74
C MET A 165 -11.78 6.38 5.97
N VAL A 166 -10.62 6.11 6.55
CA VAL A 166 -10.01 6.94 7.59
C VAL A 166 -9.13 7.97 6.91
N ILE A 167 -9.40 9.26 7.13
CA ILE A 167 -8.77 10.38 6.41
C ILE A 167 -7.96 11.30 7.34
N GLN A 168 -7.12 12.15 6.73
CA GLN A 168 -6.36 13.23 7.39
C GLN A 168 -5.43 12.72 8.49
N ILE A 169 -4.72 11.63 8.20
CA ILE A 169 -3.81 11.02 9.16
C ILE A 169 -2.43 11.67 9.06
N PRO A 170 -1.83 12.14 10.19
CA PRO A 170 -0.47 12.66 10.17
C PRO A 170 0.52 11.57 9.73
N THR A 171 1.33 11.89 8.74
CA THR A 171 2.44 11.06 8.24
C THR A 171 3.59 11.07 9.25
N GLN A 172 4.09 9.91 9.71
CA GLN A 172 5.26 9.85 10.60
C GLN A 172 6.54 9.54 9.82
N ALA A 173 7.59 10.34 10.08
CA ALA A 173 8.95 9.96 9.71
C ALA A 173 9.28 8.64 10.43
N GLY A 174 9.56 7.59 9.65
CA GLY A 174 9.78 6.24 10.19
C GLY A 174 10.85 6.26 11.29
N SER A 175 10.52 5.64 12.42
CA SER A 175 11.47 5.39 13.51
C SER A 175 12.59 4.51 13.00
N ILE A 176 13.71 5.11 12.62
CA ILE A 176 14.99 4.42 12.53
C ILE A 176 15.31 3.92 13.94
N HIS A 177 15.05 2.64 14.20
CA HIS A 177 15.63 1.98 15.35
C HIS A 177 17.15 2.01 15.16
N HIS A 178 17.81 2.98 15.80
CA HIS A 178 19.26 2.99 15.95
C HIS A 178 19.67 1.63 16.51
N ILE A 179 20.33 0.84 15.69
CA ILE A 179 21.10 -0.32 16.14
C ILE A 179 22.28 0.29 16.89
N SER A 180 22.19 0.40 18.22
CA SER A 180 23.34 0.70 19.06
C SER A 180 24.29 -0.48 18.99
N HIS A 181 25.25 -0.42 18.07
CA HIS A 181 26.45 -1.22 18.15
C HIS A 181 27.34 -0.61 19.23
N ALA A 182 27.56 -1.37 20.30
CA ALA A 182 28.66 -1.13 21.20
C ALA A 182 29.97 -1.28 20.40
N ALA A 183 30.85 -0.29 20.50
CA ALA A 183 32.27 -0.45 20.25
C ALA A 183 33.00 0.19 21.43
N GLU A 184 33.80 -0.65 22.07
CA GLU A 184 34.72 -0.33 23.15
C GLU A 184 35.81 0.67 22.73
N ILE A 185 36.60 1.06 23.73
CA ILE A 185 37.97 1.60 23.76
C ILE A 185 38.19 3.12 23.54
N GLY A 186 38.78 3.72 24.57
CA GLY A 186 39.26 5.11 24.67
C GLY A 186 39.42 5.52 26.12
#